data_AF-A0A5D0RQT8-F1
#
_entry.id   AF-A0A5D0RQT8-F1
#
_cell.length_a   1.000
_cell.length_b   1.000
_cell.length_c   1.000
_cell.angle_alpha   90.00
_cell.angle_beta   90.00
_cell.angle_gamma   90.00
#
_symmetry.space_group_name_H-M   'P 1'
#
loop_
_entity.id
_entity.type
_entity.pdbx_description
1 polymer ?
#
loop_
_entity_poly.entity_id
_entity_poly.type
_entity_poly.pdbx_seq_one_letter_code
_entity_poly.pdbx_strand_id
1 'polypeptide(L)' 'MSYTQDDIDSLRKAIAKGVSQAKMGEEQVTFRSLAEMRSTLAEMEQSVNGSVSRQHYPTFVGRPE' A
#
# COMPACT_ATOMS: atom_id res chain seq x y z
N MET A 1 -2.66 -1.15 8.77
CA MET A 1 -2.83 -2.32 7.88
C MET A 1 -1.82 -2.18 6.76
N SER A 2 -1.01 -3.20 6.53
CA SER A 2 -0.07 -3.21 5.41
C SER A 2 -0.82 -3.70 4.19
N TYR A 3 -0.95 -2.87 3.16
CA TYR A 3 -1.50 -3.31 1.88
C TYR A 3 -0.61 -4.39 1.28
N THR A 4 -1.18 -5.36 0.58
CA THR A 4 -0.40 -6.40 -0.09
C THR A 4 -0.30 -6.14 -1.59
N GLN A 5 0.64 -6.81 -2.25
CA GLN A 5 0.79 -6.72 -3.70
C GLN A 5 -0.45 -7.25 -4.45
N ASP A 6 -1.18 -8.19 -3.84
CA ASP A 6 -2.43 -8.75 -4.37
C ASP A 6 -3.57 -7.72 -4.35
N ASP A 7 -3.63 -6.90 -3.30
CA ASP A 7 -4.59 -5.79 -3.20
C ASP A 7 -4.36 -4.74 -4.30
N ILE A 8 -3.08 -4.44 -4.58
CA ILE A 8 -2.70 -3.50 -5.64
C ILE A 8 -3.13 -4.04 -7.01
N ASP A 9 -2.89 -5.32 -7.30
CA ASP A 9 -3.29 -5.93 -8.57
C ASP A 9 -4.82 -6.00 -8.71
N SER A 10 -5.52 -6.33 -7.63
CA SER A 10 -6.99 -6.35 -7.58
C SER A 10 -7.57 -4.96 -7.86
N LEU A 11 -7.03 -3.91 -7.23
CA LEU A 11 -7.45 -2.54 -7.48
C LEU A 11 -7.11 -2.10 -8.91
N ARG A 12 -5.95 -2.47 -9.44
CA ARG A 12 -5.55 -2.18 -10.83
C ARG A 12 -6.50 -2.82 -11.84
N LYS A 13 -6.91 -4.07 -11.62
CA LYS A 13 -7.91 -4.77 -12.43
C LYS A 13 -9.28 -4.09 -12.34
N ALA A 14 -9.69 -3.64 -11.16
CA ALA A 14 -10.95 -2.93 -10.97
C ALA A 14 -10.98 -1.61 -11.75
N ILE A 15 -9.89 -0.83 -11.70
CA ILE A 15 -9.73 0.40 -12.49
C ILE A 15 -9.78 0.10 -13.99
N ALA A 16 -9.08 -0.95 -14.46
CA ALA A 16 -9.09 -1.34 -15.87
C ALA A 16 -10.47 -1.78 -16.37
N LYS A 17 -11.29 -2.36 -15.49
CA LYS A 17 -12.69 -2.73 -15.77
C LYS A 17 -13.66 -1.55 -15.69
N GLY A 18 -13.24 -0.40 -15.14
CA GLY A 18 -14.10 0.76 -14.93
C GLY A 18 -15.13 0.57 -13.82
N VAL A 19 -14.89 -0.35 -12.87
CA VAL A 19 -15.80 -0.60 -11.75
C VAL A 19 -15.37 0.22 -10.53
N SER A 20 -16.35 0.73 -9.79
CA SER A 20 -16.11 1.54 -8.58
C SER A 20 -15.96 0.71 -7.30
N GLN A 21 -15.89 -0.61 -7.40
CA GLN A 21 -15.73 -1.51 -6.26
C GLN A 21 -14.48 -2.36 -6.41
N ALA A 22 -13.71 -2.47 -5.33
CA ALA A 22 -12.57 -3.36 -5.25
C ALA A 22 -12.57 -4.10 -3.91
N LYS A 23 -12.05 -5.33 -3.93
CA LYS A 23 -11.79 -6.09 -2.71
C LYS A 23 -10.37 -5.76 -2.23
N MET A 24 -10.24 -5.45 -0.95
CA MET A 24 -8.98 -5.18 -0.27
C MET A 24 -8.91 -6.10 0.95
N GLY A 25 -8.09 -7.14 0.87
CA GLY A 25 -8.02 -8.22 1.85
C GLY A 25 -9.37 -8.92 2.01
N GLU A 26 -9.96 -8.79 3.20
CA GLU A 26 -11.26 -9.38 3.54
C GLU A 26 -12.43 -8.42 3.33
N GLU A 27 -12.15 -7.15 3.02
CA GLU A 27 -13.16 -6.10 2.94
C GLU A 27 -13.44 -5.67 1.49
N GLN A 28 -14.67 -5.26 1.22
CA GLN A 28 -15.06 -4.71 -0.08
C GLN A 28 -15.25 -3.21 0.04
N VAL A 29 -14.42 -2.47 -0.67
CA VAL A 29 -14.41 -1.01 -0.65
C VAL A 29 -15.12 -0.48 -1.88
N THR A 30 -16.06 0.44 -1.67
CA THR A 30 -16.76 1.15 -2.75
C THR A 30 -16.24 2.57 -2.84
N PHE A 31 -15.67 2.90 -3.98
CA PHE A 31 -15.10 4.20 -4.29
C PHE A 31 -16.13 5.11 -4.95
N ARG A 32 -15.97 6.40 -4.74
CA ARG A 32 -16.88 7.41 -5.32
C ARG A 32 -16.57 7.70 -6.78
N SER A 33 -15.34 7.44 -7.23
CA SER A 33 -14.88 7.74 -8.59
C SER A 33 -13.59 7.00 -8.95
N LEU A 34 -13.33 6.82 -10.26
CA LEU A 34 -12.07 6.26 -10.73
C LEU A 34 -10.84 7.09 -10.34
N ALA A 35 -10.99 8.42 -10.23
CA ALA A 35 -9.92 9.30 -9.76
C ALA A 35 -9.50 8.95 -8.31
N GLU A 36 -10.47 8.68 -7.44
CA GLU A 36 -10.25 8.25 -6.06
C GLU A 36 -9.52 6.90 -6.04
N MET A 37 -9.97 5.93 -6.85
CA MET A 37 -9.28 4.62 -6.96
C MET A 37 -7.82 4.75 -7.40
N ARG A 38 -7.51 5.63 -8.35
CA ARG A 38 -6.12 5.85 -8.80
C ARG A 38 -5.27 6.50 -7.72
N SER A 39 -5.83 7.41 -6.93
CA SER A 39 -5.15 8.01 -5.78
C SER A 39 -4.83 6.95 -4.73
N THR A 40 -5.82 6.13 -4.36
CA THR A 40 -5.63 5.04 -3.39
C THR A 40 -4.60 4.03 -3.88
N LEU A 41 -4.60 3.69 -5.17
CA LEU A 41 -3.59 2.79 -5.74
C LEU A 41 -2.17 3.34 -5.55
N ALA A 42 -1.96 4.63 -5.81
CA ALA A 42 -0.65 5.26 -5.62
C ALA A 42 -0.22 5.24 -4.14
N GLU A 43 -1.13 5.50 -3.21
CA GLU A 43 -0.87 5.41 -1.77
C GLU A 43 -0.51 3.99 -1.32
N MET A 44 -1.22 2.98 -1.85
CA MET A 44 -0.92 1.57 -1.58
C MET A 44 0.46 1.18 -2.11
N GLU A 45 0.80 1.55 -3.34
CA GLU A 45 2.14 1.30 -3.92
C GLU A 45 3.24 1.99 -3.10
N GLN A 46 3.02 3.22 -2.64
CA GLN A 46 3.95 3.93 -1.77
C GLN A 46 4.11 3.26 -0.40
N SER A 47 3.03 2.73 0.17
CA SER A 47 3.06 2.06 1.48
C SER A 47 3.81 0.72 1.42
N VAL A 48 3.57 -0.07 0.37
CA VAL A 48 4.27 -1.34 0.12
C VAL A 48 5.75 -1.10 -0.16
N ASN A 49 6.07 -0.13 -1.02
CA ASN A 49 7.45 0.14 -1.43
C ASN A 49 8.23 0.95 -0.38
N GLY A 50 7.55 1.76 0.43
CA GLY A 50 8.12 2.61 1.49
C GLY A 50 8.35 1.90 2.82
N SER A 51 7.90 0.64 2.96
CA SER A 51 8.17 -0.19 4.14
C SER A 51 9.65 -0.61 4.28
N VAL A 52 10.51 -0.26 3.33
CA VAL A 52 11.98 -0.16 3.55
C VAL A 52 12.33 1.14 4.31
N SER A 53 11.66 1.37 5.44
CA SER A 53 12.20 2.28 6.43
C SER A 53 13.41 1.59 7.02
N ARG A 54 14.59 2.02 6.55
CA ARG A 54 15.91 1.68 7.09
C ARG A 54 15.78 1.62 8.59
N GLN A 55 15.86 0.41 9.14
CA GLN A 55 16.06 0.20 10.57
C GLN A 55 17.39 0.88 10.89
N HIS A 56 17.30 2.13 11.33
CA HIS A 56 18.40 2.90 11.87
C HIS A 56 18.75 2.22 13.20
N TYR A 57 19.60 1.20 13.12
CA TYR A 57 20.25 0.65 14.29
C TYR A 57 21.07 1.79 14.90
N PRO A 58 20.78 2.26 16.12
CA PRO A 58 21.73 3.08 16.83
C PRO A 58 22.94 2.18 17.09
N THR A 59 24.02 2.40 16.33
CA THR A 59 25.30 1.78 16.64
C THR A 59 25.72 2.34 18.01
N PHE A 60 25.52 1.57 19.06
CA PHE A 60 26.11 1.85 20.37
C PHE A 60 27.63 1.67 20.23
N VAL A 61 28.31 2.74 19.83
CA VAL A 61 29.77 2.82 19.87
C VAL A 61 30.15 3.48 21.19
N GLY A 62 30.46 2.67 22.20
CA GLY A 62 31.12 3.12 23.42
C GLY A 62 31.01 2.07 24.52
N ARG A 63 32.06 1.67 25.22
CA ARG A 63 33.51 1.94 25.19
C ARG A 63 34.12 0.82 26.08
N PRO A 64 35.27 0.21 25.74
CA PRO A 64 35.89 -0.77 26.63
C PRO A 64 36.48 -0.08 27.86
N GLU A 65 36.21 -0.62 29.04
CA GLU A 65 37.03 -0.47 30.27
C GLU A 65 37.61 -1.83 30.64
#